data_AF-A0AAD6PWN0-F1
#
_entry.id   AF-A0AAD6PWN0-F1
#
_cell.length_a   1.000
_cell.length_b   1.000
_cell.length_c   1.000
_cell.angle_alpha   90.00
_cell.angle_beta   90.00
_cell.angle_gamma   90.00
#
_symmetry.space_group_name_H-M   'P 1'
#
loop_
_entity.id
_entity.type
_entity.pdbx_description
1 polymer ?
#
loop_
_entity_poly.entity_id
_entity_poly.type
_entity_poly.pdbx_seq_one_letter_code
_entity_poly.pdbx_strand_id
1 'polypeptide(L)'
;MSSSSRDSFSTLTPPPLDWKFSQVFGETTPGEDLQDVDVVSSIGFEKSGDYLAVGDRGGRVVIFQAKHGKHTPNSFLNRNELERLDCAFTTHPEYQYKTEFQSHEPEFDYLKSMEIEEKINRVKWCSTSNGSLFILSTNDKTIKLWKVREKKVKKVRDMEHHSVVCSENDLLGEGSFMSELDKPPTTNGYNLDWAEKIAKDTLSSQEVQTKITHTEEATRANCRKVYAHAHDFNINSISNNSDGETFISSDDLRINLWNLEISDQCFNIIDMKPSNMEDLTEVITVAEFHPIHCNLLAYSSSRGFTRLVDMRQSAICDHSARILQDAECRGSKSFFTELIASISDMKFTYDGQHILTRDYMNLKLWDMRMDSSPVAVFKIHEHLRPKLSDLYNDDSIFDKFECCISGDGLHFATGSYRFA
;
A
#
# COMPACT_ATOMS: atom_id res chain seq x y z
N MET A 1 -12.23 33.46 51.39
CA MET A 1 -13.18 33.36 50.25
C MET A 1 -12.47 33.91 49.03
N SER A 2 -11.84 33.04 48.24
CA SER A 2 -11.15 33.40 47.00
C SER A 2 -11.62 32.41 45.93
N SER A 3 -12.55 32.87 45.10
CA SER A 3 -13.07 32.14 43.94
C SER A 3 -12.04 32.20 42.81
N SER A 4 -11.36 31.09 42.57
CA SER A 4 -10.58 30.86 41.35
C SER A 4 -11.54 30.52 40.20
N SER A 5 -11.60 31.41 39.22
CA SER A 5 -12.21 31.20 37.91
C SER A 5 -11.62 29.97 37.23
N ARG A 6 -12.49 29.00 36.91
CA ARG A 6 -12.16 27.87 36.03
C ARG A 6 -12.14 28.40 34.61
N ASP A 7 -10.97 28.42 33.99
CA ASP A 7 -10.84 28.59 32.55
C ASP A 7 -11.56 27.43 31.86
N SER A 8 -12.67 27.75 31.20
CA SER A 8 -13.37 26.86 30.30
C SER A 8 -12.52 26.71 29.04
N PHE A 9 -11.87 25.56 28.86
CA PHE A 9 -11.38 25.14 27.55
C PHE A 9 -12.60 25.02 26.62
N SER A 10 -12.84 26.05 25.81
CA SER A 10 -13.75 25.97 24.69
C SER A 10 -13.15 24.97 23.70
N THR A 11 -13.73 23.78 23.61
CA THR A 11 -13.49 22.86 22.50
C THR A 11 -13.98 23.53 21.22
N LEU A 12 -13.06 24.20 20.53
CA LEU A 12 -13.30 24.76 19.20
C LEU A 12 -13.57 23.58 18.27
N THR A 13 -14.84 23.33 17.96
CA THR A 13 -15.20 22.47 16.82
C THR A 13 -14.52 23.04 15.58
N PRO A 14 -13.72 22.24 14.85
CA PRO A 14 -13.07 22.72 13.64
C PRO A 14 -14.14 23.21 12.66
N PRO A 15 -13.86 24.29 11.92
CA PRO A 15 -14.80 24.80 10.94
C PRO A 15 -15.09 23.73 9.89
N PRO A 16 -16.33 23.68 9.35
CA PRO A 16 -16.68 22.72 8.33
C PRO A 16 -15.77 22.87 7.10
N LEU A 17 -15.28 21.75 6.58
CA LEU A 17 -14.45 21.72 5.37
C LEU A 17 -15.31 21.99 4.12
N ASP A 18 -14.86 22.91 3.27
CA ASP A 18 -15.45 23.19 1.97
C ASP A 18 -14.79 22.31 0.90
N TRP A 19 -15.42 21.17 0.59
CA TRP A 19 -14.90 20.21 -0.38
C TRP A 19 -15.16 20.69 -1.81
N LYS A 20 -14.08 20.81 -2.59
CA LYS A 20 -14.12 21.19 -4.00
C LYS A 20 -13.61 20.07 -4.88
N PHE A 21 -14.25 19.92 -6.03
CA PHE A 21 -13.75 19.07 -7.08
C PHE A 21 -12.41 19.62 -7.61
N SER A 22 -11.41 18.75 -7.76
CA SER A 22 -10.08 19.15 -8.24
C SER A 22 -9.65 18.34 -9.47
N GLN A 23 -9.59 17.01 -9.36
CA GLN A 23 -9.07 16.14 -10.42
C GLN A 23 -9.89 14.85 -10.52
N VAL A 24 -9.93 14.28 -11.74
CA VAL A 24 -10.43 12.93 -12.03
C VAL A 24 -9.41 12.25 -12.94
N PHE A 25 -9.15 10.98 -12.67
CA PHE A 25 -8.32 10.11 -13.50
C PHE A 25 -9.16 8.92 -13.97
N GLY A 26 -8.91 8.44 -15.19
CA GLY A 26 -9.59 7.25 -15.73
C GLY A 26 -11.01 7.51 -16.25
N GLU A 27 -11.28 8.69 -16.81
CA GLU A 27 -12.59 8.98 -17.40
C GLU A 27 -12.87 8.00 -18.57
N THR A 28 -13.84 7.10 -18.38
CA THR A 28 -14.38 6.27 -19.46
C THR A 28 -15.13 7.16 -20.42
N THR A 29 -14.87 7.04 -21.72
CA THR A 29 -15.69 7.73 -22.70
C THR A 29 -17.15 7.27 -22.57
N PRO A 30 -18.16 8.13 -22.82
CA PRO A 30 -19.55 7.73 -22.65
C PRO A 30 -19.90 6.53 -23.56
N GLY A 31 -20.12 5.36 -22.96
CA GLY A 31 -20.46 4.12 -23.66
C GLY A 31 -19.37 3.04 -23.70
N GLU A 32 -18.19 3.28 -23.12
CA GLU A 32 -17.23 2.21 -22.84
C GLU A 32 -17.54 1.57 -21.48
N ASP A 33 -17.71 0.25 -21.48
CA ASP A 33 -17.87 -0.52 -20.26
C ASP A 33 -16.54 -0.50 -19.47
N LEU A 34 -16.64 -0.29 -18.16
CA LEU A 34 -15.50 -0.40 -17.24
C LEU A 34 -14.92 -1.81 -17.31
N GLN A 35 -13.65 -1.93 -17.67
CA GLN A 35 -12.97 -3.21 -17.58
C GLN A 35 -12.68 -3.52 -16.11
N ASP A 36 -12.99 -4.74 -15.67
CA ASP A 36 -12.83 -5.13 -14.26
C ASP A 36 -11.36 -4.99 -13.80
N VAL A 37 -10.39 -5.18 -14.71
CA VAL A 37 -8.96 -5.00 -14.44
C VAL A 37 -8.57 -3.56 -14.09
N ASP A 38 -9.33 -2.56 -14.55
CA ASP A 38 -9.08 -1.14 -14.28
C ASP A 38 -9.78 -0.64 -13.00
N VAL A 39 -10.55 -1.51 -12.31
CA VAL A 39 -11.23 -1.15 -11.06
C VAL A 39 -10.19 -0.96 -9.95
N VAL A 40 -10.19 0.22 -9.34
CA VAL A 40 -9.31 0.56 -8.21
C VAL A 40 -9.71 -0.25 -6.98
N SER A 41 -8.74 -0.94 -6.39
CA SER A 41 -8.93 -1.82 -5.24
C SER A 41 -8.22 -1.35 -3.97
N SER A 42 -7.16 -0.54 -4.10
CA SER A 42 -6.42 -0.01 -2.94
C SER A 42 -5.85 1.36 -3.25
N ILE A 43 -5.84 2.24 -2.26
CA ILE A 43 -5.22 3.57 -2.33
C ILE A 43 -4.37 3.81 -1.10
N GLY A 44 -3.19 4.41 -1.27
CA GLY A 44 -2.31 4.76 -0.15
C GLY A 44 -1.51 6.04 -0.41
N PHE A 45 -1.56 6.97 0.54
CA PHE A 45 -0.70 8.17 0.54
C PHE A 45 0.63 7.89 1.25
N GLU A 46 1.70 8.48 0.74
CA GLU A 46 2.97 8.57 1.46
C GLU A 46 2.80 9.56 2.64
N LYS A 47 3.59 9.41 3.71
CA LYS A 47 3.39 10.14 4.97
C LYS A 47 3.43 11.68 4.81
N SER A 48 4.19 12.23 3.87
CA SER A 48 4.23 13.65 3.57
C SER A 48 3.07 14.12 2.67
N GLY A 49 2.39 13.18 1.99
CA GLY A 49 1.41 13.47 0.96
C GLY A 49 2.01 13.80 -0.41
N ASP A 50 3.33 13.70 -0.59
CA ASP A 50 3.97 14.00 -1.88
C ASP A 50 3.71 12.95 -2.95
N TYR A 51 3.36 11.73 -2.54
CA TYR A 51 3.10 10.61 -3.43
C TYR A 51 1.80 9.89 -3.05
N LEU A 52 1.09 9.46 -4.08
CA LEU A 52 -0.13 8.68 -4.00
C LEU A 52 0.06 7.40 -4.81
N ALA A 53 -0.16 6.24 -4.20
CA ALA A 53 -0.15 4.97 -4.89
C ALA A 53 -1.58 4.42 -4.99
N VAL A 54 -1.90 3.89 -6.16
CA VAL A 54 -3.19 3.27 -6.48
C VAL A 54 -2.92 1.87 -7.01
N GLY A 55 -3.59 0.88 -6.43
CA GLY A 55 -3.61 -0.50 -6.92
C GLY A 55 -4.96 -0.83 -7.53
N ASP A 56 -4.97 -1.67 -8.54
CA ASP A 56 -6.18 -2.13 -9.23
C ASP A 56 -6.37 -3.66 -9.15
N ARG A 57 -7.49 -4.13 -9.72
CA ARG A 57 -7.78 -5.56 -9.82
C ARG A 57 -6.91 -6.28 -10.85
N GLY A 58 -6.39 -5.56 -11.85
CA GLY A 58 -5.45 -6.08 -12.84
C GLY A 58 -4.00 -6.18 -12.36
N GLY A 59 -3.73 -6.03 -11.05
CA GLY A 59 -2.42 -6.24 -10.47
C GLY A 59 -1.38 -5.15 -10.72
N ARG A 60 -1.79 -3.99 -11.26
CA ARG A 60 -0.91 -2.84 -11.50
C ARG A 60 -0.87 -1.93 -10.28
N VAL A 61 0.26 -1.25 -10.12
CA VAL A 61 0.41 -0.16 -9.15
C VAL A 61 0.80 1.10 -9.90
N VAL A 62 -0.05 2.13 -9.80
CA VAL A 62 0.14 3.45 -10.40
C VAL A 62 0.53 4.44 -9.30
N ILE A 63 1.60 5.20 -9.53
CA ILE A 63 2.10 6.22 -8.61
C ILE A 63 1.90 7.59 -9.23
N PHE A 64 1.27 8.46 -8.45
CA PHE A 64 1.14 9.88 -8.71
C PHE A 64 2.03 10.68 -7.76
N GLN A 65 2.54 11.81 -8.24
CA GLN A 65 3.34 12.76 -7.49
C GLN A 65 2.60 14.09 -7.40
N ALA A 66 2.54 14.66 -6.21
CA ALA A 66 2.01 16.00 -6.00
C ALA A 66 2.88 17.04 -6.70
N LYS A 67 2.27 17.86 -7.55
CA LYS A 67 2.87 19.08 -8.06
C LYS A 67 2.82 20.13 -6.95
N HIS A 68 3.84 20.13 -6.10
CA HIS A 68 4.12 21.34 -5.33
C HIS A 68 4.49 22.45 -6.32
N GLY A 69 3.81 23.59 -6.24
CA GLY A 69 4.32 24.82 -6.86
C GLY A 69 5.77 24.98 -6.39
N LYS A 70 6.73 24.88 -7.30
CA LYS A 70 8.17 24.84 -7.01
C LYS A 70 8.59 26.02 -6.12
N HIS A 71 8.57 25.84 -4.81
CA HIS A 71 9.33 26.66 -3.88
C HIS A 71 10.38 25.77 -3.24
N THR A 72 11.53 25.70 -3.92
CA THR A 72 12.75 25.08 -3.41
C THR A 72 13.19 25.87 -2.16
N PRO A 73 13.46 25.25 -1.00
CA PRO A 73 13.76 25.96 0.25
C PRO A 73 15.19 26.53 0.30
N ASN A 74 15.85 26.77 -0.83
CA ASN A 74 17.27 27.12 -0.92
C ASN A 74 17.57 28.29 -1.88
N SER A 75 16.72 29.31 -1.86
CA SER A 75 17.10 30.65 -2.33
C SER A 75 16.74 31.62 -1.21
N PHE A 76 17.67 32.48 -0.83
CA PHE A 76 17.50 33.51 0.20
C PHE A 76 16.21 34.32 -0.03
N LEU A 77 15.15 34.04 0.74
CA LEU A 77 13.89 34.80 0.68
C LEU A 77 13.92 35.91 1.73
N ASN A 78 13.44 37.09 1.33
CA ASN A 78 13.34 38.26 2.20
C ASN A 78 12.25 38.04 3.27
N ARG A 79 12.40 38.67 4.44
CA ARG A 79 11.49 38.56 5.61
C ARG A 79 10.00 38.75 5.26
N ASN A 80 9.67 39.56 4.26
CA ASN A 80 8.29 39.76 3.79
C ASN A 80 7.68 38.56 3.03
N GLU A 81 8.49 37.64 2.50
CA GLU A 81 7.99 36.42 1.83
C GLU A 81 7.78 35.28 2.84
N LEU A 82 8.50 35.28 3.96
CA LEU A 82 8.24 34.38 5.08
C LEU A 82 6.87 34.65 5.72
N GLU A 83 6.48 35.92 5.86
CA GLU A 83 5.16 36.32 6.36
C GLU A 83 4.03 36.00 5.36
N ARG A 84 4.34 35.71 4.08
CA ARG A 84 3.37 35.21 3.10
C ARG A 84 3.25 33.68 3.09
N LEU A 85 4.20 32.95 3.68
CA LEU A 85 4.15 31.49 3.82
C LEU A 85 3.12 31.05 4.87
N ASP A 86 2.85 31.87 5.89
CA ASP A 86 1.74 31.65 6.83
C ASP A 86 0.36 31.71 6.13
N CYS A 87 0.30 32.17 4.88
CA CYS A 87 -0.89 32.23 4.04
C CYS A 87 -0.84 31.27 2.82
N ALA A 88 0.18 30.41 2.70
CA ALA A 88 0.46 29.65 1.47
C ALA A 88 -0.07 28.20 1.42
N PHE A 89 -1.02 27.81 2.27
CA PHE A 89 -1.80 26.57 2.08
C PHE A 89 -2.90 26.70 1.02
N THR A 90 -2.92 27.78 0.23
CA THR A 90 -4.03 28.13 -0.68
C THR A 90 -4.02 27.45 -2.04
N THR A 91 -3.02 26.62 -2.35
CA THR A 91 -3.04 25.82 -3.60
C THR A 91 -3.36 24.38 -3.26
N HIS A 92 -4.53 23.91 -3.70
CA HIS A 92 -4.90 22.50 -3.62
C HIS A 92 -3.84 21.65 -4.34
N PRO A 93 -3.32 20.57 -3.71
CA PRO A 93 -2.28 19.76 -4.33
C PRO A 93 -2.85 19.04 -5.55
N GLU A 94 -2.29 19.33 -6.73
CA GLU A 94 -2.59 18.60 -7.95
C GLU A 94 -1.63 17.42 -8.08
N TYR A 95 -2.17 16.21 -8.30
CA TYR A 95 -1.37 15.03 -8.56
C TYR A 95 -1.10 14.87 -10.06
N GLN A 96 0.11 14.44 -10.39
CA GLN A 96 0.52 14.09 -11.75
C GLN A 96 1.00 12.64 -11.79
N TYR A 97 0.64 11.93 -12.85
CA TYR A 97 1.18 10.60 -13.11
C TYR A 97 2.72 10.61 -13.10
N LYS A 98 3.33 9.71 -12.31
CA LYS A 98 4.78 9.54 -12.20
C LYS A 98 5.26 8.26 -12.89
N THR A 99 4.65 7.12 -12.55
CA THR A 99 5.02 5.81 -13.09
C THR A 99 3.93 4.79 -12.81
N GLU A 100 3.88 3.75 -13.62
CA GLU A 100 3.12 2.52 -13.36
C GLU A 100 4.05 1.30 -13.48
N PHE A 101 3.65 0.20 -12.86
CA PHE A 101 4.30 -1.10 -13.04
C PHE A 101 3.33 -2.24 -12.71
N GLN A 102 3.52 -3.38 -13.36
CA GLN A 102 2.83 -4.62 -13.02
C GLN A 102 3.41 -5.17 -11.71
N SER A 103 2.57 -5.28 -10.68
CA SER A 103 3.01 -5.80 -9.38
C SER A 103 2.77 -7.30 -9.25
N HIS A 104 1.57 -7.75 -9.56
CA HIS A 104 1.19 -9.17 -9.49
C HIS A 104 0.65 -9.61 -10.84
N GLU A 105 0.81 -10.89 -11.15
CA GLU A 105 0.23 -11.52 -12.34
C GLU A 105 -0.63 -12.69 -11.84
N PRO A 106 -1.55 -13.23 -12.65
CA PRO A 106 -2.40 -14.32 -12.23
C PRO A 106 -1.53 -15.56 -12.03
N GLU A 107 -1.63 -16.17 -10.87
CA GLU A 107 -0.87 -17.36 -10.51
C GLU A 107 -1.84 -18.52 -10.25
N PHE A 108 -1.41 -19.76 -10.45
CA PHE A 108 -2.23 -20.94 -10.15
C PHE A 108 -1.49 -21.88 -9.22
N ASP A 109 -2.06 -22.14 -8.05
CA ASP A 109 -1.56 -23.15 -7.11
C ASP A 109 -2.09 -24.53 -7.53
N TYR A 110 -1.24 -25.30 -8.21
CA TYR A 110 -1.58 -26.66 -8.66
C TYR A 110 -1.83 -27.64 -7.51
N LEU A 111 -1.21 -27.44 -6.34
CA LEU A 111 -1.36 -28.34 -5.20
C LEU A 111 -2.71 -28.11 -4.52
N LYS A 112 -3.12 -26.85 -4.38
CA LYS A 112 -4.43 -26.48 -3.83
C LYS A 112 -5.54 -26.40 -4.88
N SER A 113 -5.20 -26.54 -6.17
CA SER A 113 -6.11 -26.35 -7.32
C SER A 113 -6.86 -25.03 -7.23
N MET A 114 -6.13 -23.96 -6.93
CA MET A 114 -6.69 -22.65 -6.61
C MET A 114 -6.01 -21.57 -7.46
N GLU A 115 -6.82 -20.75 -8.12
CA GLU A 115 -6.36 -19.56 -8.82
C GLU A 115 -6.07 -18.45 -7.81
N ILE A 116 -4.94 -17.78 -7.99
CA ILE A 116 -4.50 -16.65 -7.19
C ILE A 116 -4.69 -15.41 -8.08
N GLU A 117 -5.66 -14.58 -7.71
CA GLU A 117 -5.93 -13.33 -8.41
C GLU A 117 -4.72 -12.38 -8.35
N GLU A 118 -4.53 -11.62 -9.42
CA GLU A 118 -3.52 -10.56 -9.48
C GLU A 118 -3.93 -9.29 -8.73
N LYS A 119 -5.19 -9.19 -8.32
CA LYS A 119 -5.78 -8.05 -7.62
C LYS A 119 -4.92 -7.56 -6.45
N ILE A 120 -4.67 -6.25 -6.43
CA ILE A 120 -3.97 -5.61 -5.32
C ILE A 120 -4.93 -5.38 -4.16
N ASN A 121 -4.76 -6.12 -3.07
CA ASN A 121 -5.59 -5.97 -1.87
C ASN A 121 -5.20 -4.74 -1.04
N ARG A 122 -3.89 -4.52 -0.86
CA ARG A 122 -3.37 -3.39 -0.07
C ARG A 122 -2.06 -2.87 -0.64
N VAL A 123 -1.86 -1.57 -0.52
CA VAL A 123 -0.60 -0.87 -0.80
C VAL A 123 -0.20 -0.06 0.44
N LYS A 124 1.04 -0.24 0.91
CA LYS A 124 1.60 0.51 2.05
C LYS A 124 2.97 1.07 1.72
N TRP A 125 3.16 2.36 1.99
CA TRP A 125 4.45 3.03 1.86
C TRP A 125 5.35 2.69 3.04
N CYS A 126 6.60 2.32 2.75
CA CYS A 126 7.64 2.17 3.75
C CYS A 126 8.46 3.46 3.88
N SER A 127 9.18 3.61 4.99
CA SER A 127 10.06 4.75 5.24
C SER A 127 11.04 4.94 4.08
N THR A 128 11.11 6.16 3.56
CA THR A 128 12.01 6.52 2.46
C THR A 128 13.45 6.56 2.97
N SER A 129 14.35 5.87 2.27
CA SER A 129 15.78 5.95 2.53
C SER A 129 16.51 6.26 1.23
N ASN A 130 17.50 7.15 1.32
CA ASN A 130 18.40 7.48 0.21
C ASN A 130 17.68 7.95 -1.07
N GLY A 131 16.63 8.77 -0.94
CA GLY A 131 15.84 9.29 -2.08
C GLY A 131 15.12 8.22 -2.90
N SER A 132 14.97 7.01 -2.35
CA SER A 132 14.25 5.90 -2.99
C SER A 132 12.91 5.71 -2.31
N LEU A 133 11.89 5.47 -3.11
CA LEU A 133 10.55 5.15 -2.63
C LEU A 133 10.43 3.63 -2.46
N PHE A 134 9.85 3.20 -1.35
CA PHE A 134 9.61 1.80 -1.05
C PHE A 134 8.13 1.56 -0.80
N ILE A 135 7.59 0.54 -1.48
CA ILE A 135 6.16 0.22 -1.44
C ILE A 135 6.02 -1.28 -1.20
N LEU A 136 5.21 -1.66 -0.22
CA LEU A 136 4.67 -3.01 -0.10
C LEU A 136 3.34 -3.07 -0.83
N SER A 137 3.21 -4.04 -1.73
CA SER A 137 1.95 -4.43 -2.35
C SER A 137 1.64 -5.87 -2.01
N THR A 138 0.37 -6.22 -1.88
CA THR A 138 -0.07 -7.59 -1.59
C THR A 138 -1.26 -7.97 -2.45
N ASN A 139 -1.29 -9.22 -2.90
CA ASN A 139 -2.51 -9.90 -3.34
C ASN A 139 -2.98 -10.87 -2.24
N ASP A 140 -3.77 -11.88 -2.59
CA ASP A 140 -4.31 -12.85 -1.63
C ASP A 140 -3.25 -13.74 -0.97
N LYS A 141 -2.08 -13.96 -1.58
CA LYS A 141 -1.09 -14.96 -1.12
C LYS A 141 0.35 -14.47 -1.01
N THR A 142 0.68 -13.39 -1.71
CA THR A 142 2.04 -12.91 -1.85
C THR A 142 2.12 -11.42 -1.56
N ILE A 143 3.23 -11.02 -0.95
CA ILE A 143 3.56 -9.63 -0.67
C ILE A 143 4.86 -9.32 -1.40
N LYS A 144 4.95 -8.18 -2.07
CA LYS A 144 6.14 -7.75 -2.82
C LYS A 144 6.62 -6.40 -2.31
N LEU A 145 7.93 -6.30 -2.06
CA LEU A 145 8.59 -5.03 -1.74
C LEU A 145 9.17 -4.43 -3.02
N TRP A 146 8.60 -3.31 -3.44
CA TRP A 146 9.00 -2.55 -4.61
C TRP A 146 9.89 -1.39 -4.22
N LYS A 147 10.90 -1.15 -5.05
CA LYS A 147 11.81 -0.02 -4.94
C LYS A 147 11.70 0.83 -6.19
N VAL A 148 11.19 2.04 -6.03
CA VAL A 148 10.98 2.98 -7.12
C VAL A 148 12.06 4.05 -7.05
N ARG A 149 12.81 4.19 -8.14
CA ARG A 149 13.91 5.15 -8.27
C ARG A 149 13.83 5.87 -9.61
N GLU A 150 14.18 7.15 -9.60
CA GLU A 150 14.48 7.89 -10.81
C GLU A 150 15.87 7.50 -11.30
N LYS A 151 15.98 6.98 -12.53
CA LYS A 151 17.25 6.71 -13.16
C LYS A 151 17.45 7.69 -14.31
N LYS A 152 18.53 8.46 -14.26
CA LYS A 152 18.99 9.22 -15.43
C LYS A 152 19.54 8.22 -16.45
N VAL A 153 18.77 7.91 -17.48
CA VAL A 153 19.21 7.00 -18.54
C VAL A 153 20.16 7.77 -19.45
N LYS A 154 21.42 7.33 -19.52
CA LYS A 154 22.32 7.74 -20.60
C LYS A 154 21.98 6.89 -21.81
N LYS A 155 21.38 7.49 -22.84
CA LYS A 155 21.14 6.84 -24.12
C LYS A 155 22.49 6.64 -24.80
N VAL A 156 22.99 5.40 -24.82
CA VAL A 156 24.11 5.03 -25.68
C VAL A 156 23.54 4.91 -27.09
N ARG A 157 24.00 5.74 -28.03
CA ARG A 157 23.71 5.51 -29.44
C ARG A 157 24.60 4.35 -29.89
N ASP A 158 23.99 3.35 -30.50
CA ASP A 158 24.74 2.37 -31.30
C ASP A 158 25.55 3.15 -32.34
N MET A 159 26.86 2.92 -32.36
CA MET A 159 27.67 3.37 -33.48
C MET A 159 27.35 2.44 -34.65
N GLU A 160 26.64 2.95 -35.65
CA GLU A 160 26.63 2.34 -36.96
C GLU A 160 28.08 2.20 -37.43
N HIS A 161 28.55 0.95 -37.57
CA HIS A 161 29.81 0.69 -38.25
C HIS A 161 29.60 1.03 -39.73
N HIS A 162 29.91 2.26 -40.13
CA HIS A 162 30.25 2.53 -41.51
C HIS A 162 31.53 1.75 -41.82
N SER A 163 31.39 0.66 -42.57
CA SER A 163 32.49 -0.07 -43.18
C SER A 163 33.27 0.88 -44.07
N VAL A 164 34.42 1.34 -43.58
CA VAL A 164 35.41 2.03 -44.42
C VAL A 164 35.96 0.97 -45.37
N VAL A 165 35.54 1.06 -46.63
CA VAL A 165 36.16 0.36 -47.75
C VAL A 165 37.57 0.94 -47.91
N CYS A 166 38.58 0.14 -47.60
CA CYS A 166 39.92 0.34 -48.12
C CYS A 166 40.17 -0.72 -49.19
N SER A 167 40.16 -0.25 -50.44
CA SER A 167 40.69 -0.94 -51.62
C SER A 167 42.21 -0.97 -51.54
N GLU A 168 42.82 -2.15 -51.69
CA GLU A 168 43.85 -2.43 -52.70
C GLU A 168 44.31 -3.90 -52.60
N ASN A 169 44.06 -4.65 -53.68
CA ASN A 169 44.92 -5.64 -54.35
C ASN A 169 45.58 -6.77 -53.52
N ASP A 170 45.69 -8.03 -53.94
CA ASP A 170 45.28 -8.80 -55.12
C ASP A 170 45.72 -10.25 -54.81
N LEU A 171 45.21 -11.21 -55.59
CA LEU A 171 45.82 -12.52 -55.90
C LEU A 171 45.57 -13.79 -55.02
N LEU A 172 44.81 -14.69 -55.68
CA LEU A 172 44.82 -16.17 -55.68
C LEU A 172 44.12 -16.88 -54.51
N GLY A 173 43.21 -17.84 -54.69
CA GLY A 173 42.74 -18.56 -55.88
C GLY A 173 41.98 -19.82 -55.43
N GLU A 174 40.88 -20.10 -56.12
CA GLU A 174 40.22 -21.41 -56.29
C GLU A 174 39.63 -22.18 -55.08
N GLY A 175 38.33 -22.47 -55.20
CA GLY A 175 37.88 -23.87 -55.13
C GLY A 175 36.78 -24.24 -54.13
N SER A 176 35.58 -24.48 -54.68
CA SER A 176 34.76 -25.69 -54.40
C SER A 176 33.81 -25.75 -53.18
N PHE A 177 32.50 -25.65 -53.50
CA PHE A 177 31.44 -26.65 -53.29
C PHE A 177 30.67 -26.78 -51.94
N MET A 178 29.46 -27.32 -52.09
CA MET A 178 28.24 -27.25 -51.27
C MET A 178 28.05 -28.33 -50.18
N SER A 179 26.98 -28.14 -49.37
CA SER A 179 26.21 -29.10 -48.54
C SER A 179 26.83 -29.39 -47.15
N GLU A 180 26.12 -29.56 -46.03
CA GLU A 180 24.73 -29.93 -45.76
C GLU A 180 24.36 -29.65 -44.27
N LEU A 181 23.08 -29.35 -44.04
CA LEU A 181 22.17 -29.66 -42.90
C LEU A 181 22.71 -30.12 -41.52
N ASP A 182 22.29 -29.46 -40.42
CA ASP A 182 21.44 -30.04 -39.34
C ASP A 182 21.16 -29.08 -38.16
N LYS A 183 19.94 -29.19 -37.59
CA LYS A 183 19.41 -28.59 -36.34
C LYS A 183 18.75 -29.72 -35.52
N PRO A 184 18.27 -29.52 -34.26
CA PRO A 184 18.87 -29.02 -33.00
C PRO A 184 18.67 -30.12 -31.87
N PRO A 185 18.70 -29.93 -30.51
CA PRO A 185 17.87 -28.99 -29.72
C PRO A 185 18.48 -28.43 -28.38
N THR A 186 17.82 -27.37 -27.87
CA THR A 186 17.65 -26.89 -26.45
C THR A 186 18.62 -27.32 -25.33
N THR A 187 19.16 -26.34 -24.59
CA THR A 187 18.82 -26.06 -23.17
C THR A 187 19.60 -24.87 -22.55
N ASN A 188 18.84 -24.07 -21.81
CA ASN A 188 19.16 -23.25 -20.63
C ASN A 188 20.38 -22.31 -20.63
N GLY A 189 20.04 -21.02 -20.71
CA GLY A 189 20.92 -19.91 -20.42
C GLY A 189 21.23 -19.76 -18.92
N TYR A 190 22.52 -19.71 -18.64
CA TYR A 190 23.11 -19.05 -17.49
C TYR A 190 24.44 -18.49 -17.98
N ASN A 191 24.56 -17.17 -18.12
CA ASN A 191 25.80 -16.40 -17.92
C ASN A 191 25.61 -14.97 -18.45
N LEU A 192 25.22 -14.07 -17.54
CA LEU A 192 25.29 -12.62 -17.77
C LEU A 192 26.07 -11.90 -16.66
N ASP A 193 26.93 -12.62 -15.94
CA ASP A 193 27.73 -12.07 -14.82
C ASP A 193 29.25 -12.02 -15.09
N TRP A 194 29.74 -12.49 -16.23
CA TRP A 194 31.17 -12.44 -16.57
C TRP A 194 31.58 -11.21 -17.39
N ALA A 195 30.62 -10.48 -17.97
CA ALA A 195 30.90 -9.35 -18.86
C ALA A 195 31.13 -8.00 -18.14
N GLU A 196 30.69 -7.85 -16.88
CA GLU A 196 30.82 -6.58 -16.15
C GLU A 196 32.20 -6.36 -15.51
N LYS A 197 33.06 -7.39 -15.47
CA LYS A 197 34.35 -7.31 -14.74
C LYS A 197 35.56 -6.94 -15.58
N ILE A 198 35.45 -6.91 -16.92
CA ILE A 198 36.57 -6.56 -17.82
C ILE A 198 36.47 -5.11 -18.34
N ALA A 199 35.33 -4.45 -18.20
CA ALA A 199 35.15 -3.07 -18.69
C ALA A 199 35.69 -1.97 -17.75
N LYS A 200 36.33 -2.31 -16.62
CA LYS A 200 36.74 -1.34 -15.60
C LYS A 200 38.21 -0.92 -15.60
N ASP A 201 39.09 -1.53 -16.40
CA ASP A 201 40.54 -1.32 -16.25
C ASP A 201 41.27 -0.63 -17.41
N THR A 202 40.57 -0.10 -18.42
CA THR A 202 41.27 0.68 -19.47
C THR A 202 40.43 1.83 -19.96
N LEU A 203 40.71 3.05 -19.47
CA LEU A 203 40.57 4.30 -20.23
C LEU A 203 41.19 5.47 -19.45
N SER A 204 42.44 5.77 -19.78
CA SER A 204 43.04 7.09 -19.54
C SER A 204 42.82 7.97 -20.77
N SER A 205 42.27 9.16 -20.52
CA SER A 205 42.54 10.41 -21.23
C SER A 205 42.36 10.45 -22.75
N GLN A 206 41.19 10.90 -23.20
CA GLN A 206 41.13 11.95 -24.23
C GLN A 206 39.79 12.69 -24.14
N GLU A 207 39.87 14.00 -23.92
CA GLU A 207 38.74 14.93 -23.94
C GLU A 207 38.14 14.98 -25.35
N VAL A 208 36.92 14.47 -25.49
CA VAL A 208 36.06 14.77 -26.63
C VAL A 208 34.76 15.35 -26.10
N GLN A 209 34.57 16.63 -26.39
CA GLN A 209 33.43 17.43 -25.98
C GLN A 209 32.16 16.92 -26.66
N THR A 210 31.39 16.11 -25.92
CA THR A 210 30.10 15.60 -26.38
C THR A 210 28.98 16.53 -25.92
N LYS A 211 28.33 17.15 -26.91
CA LYS A 211 27.14 18.00 -26.76
C LYS A 211 26.03 17.18 -26.10
N ILE A 212 25.67 17.53 -24.86
CA ILE A 212 24.60 16.88 -24.09
C ILE A 212 23.26 17.24 -24.73
N THR A 213 22.51 16.24 -25.18
CA THR A 213 21.12 16.39 -25.65
C THR A 213 20.19 15.48 -24.85
N HIS A 214 19.15 16.09 -24.25
CA HIS A 214 17.97 15.54 -23.57
C HIS A 214 18.17 14.31 -22.65
N THR A 215 18.11 14.56 -21.34
CA THR A 215 17.95 13.53 -20.31
C THR A 215 16.47 13.16 -20.23
N GLU A 216 16.10 11.97 -20.69
CA GLU A 216 14.80 11.37 -20.33
C GLU A 216 14.92 10.82 -18.91
N GLU A 217 14.16 11.40 -17.98
CA GLU A 217 14.03 10.91 -16.60
C GLU A 217 13.12 9.68 -16.63
N ALA A 218 13.71 8.50 -16.75
CA ALA A 218 12.95 7.26 -16.66
C ALA A 218 12.87 6.82 -15.19
N THR A 219 11.66 6.81 -14.64
CA THR A 219 11.40 6.17 -13.34
C THR A 219 11.34 4.66 -13.56
N ARG A 220 12.07 3.88 -12.75
CA ARG A 220 12.03 2.42 -12.80
C ARG A 220 11.64 1.86 -11.44
N ALA A 221 10.62 1.01 -11.44
CA ALA A 221 10.25 0.18 -10.31
C ALA A 221 10.95 -1.18 -10.43
N ASN A 222 11.60 -1.63 -9.36
CA ASN A 222 12.19 -2.97 -9.28
C ASN A 222 11.62 -3.70 -8.07
N CYS A 223 11.13 -4.93 -8.27
CA CYS A 223 10.79 -5.83 -7.18
C CYS A 223 12.08 -6.26 -6.48
N ARG A 224 12.22 -5.88 -5.20
CA ARG A 224 13.42 -6.19 -4.39
C ARG A 224 13.27 -7.52 -3.66
N LYS A 225 12.06 -7.81 -3.16
CA LYS A 225 11.75 -8.99 -2.35
C LYS A 225 10.33 -9.45 -2.61
N VAL A 226 10.12 -10.77 -2.51
CA VAL A 226 8.82 -11.43 -2.59
C VAL A 226 8.69 -12.27 -1.32
N TYR A 227 7.67 -11.99 -0.50
CA TYR A 227 7.30 -12.74 0.68
C TYR A 227 6.09 -13.60 0.33
N ALA A 228 6.29 -14.92 0.26
CA ALA A 228 5.29 -15.86 -0.23
C ALA A 228 5.16 -17.07 0.70
N HIS A 229 4.11 -17.86 0.49
CA HIS A 229 3.89 -19.16 1.14
C HIS A 229 3.80 -19.17 2.67
N ALA A 230 3.49 -18.04 3.29
CA ALA A 230 3.29 -17.95 4.75
C ALA A 230 1.82 -17.98 5.19
N HIS A 231 0.89 -17.75 4.26
CA HIS A 231 -0.53 -17.66 4.53
C HIS A 231 -1.28 -18.80 3.85
N ASP A 232 -2.15 -19.45 4.62
CA ASP A 232 -3.06 -20.47 4.11
C ASP A 232 -4.33 -19.82 3.54
N PHE A 233 -4.82 -18.76 4.19
CA PHE A 233 -6.00 -17.98 3.82
C PHE A 233 -5.62 -16.69 3.08
N ASN A 234 -6.59 -15.88 2.70
CA ASN A 234 -6.35 -14.68 1.91
C ASN A 234 -5.81 -13.56 2.79
N ILE A 235 -4.74 -12.89 2.35
CA ILE A 235 -4.15 -11.77 3.08
C ILE A 235 -5.12 -10.59 3.06
N ASN A 236 -5.58 -10.20 4.24
CA ASN A 236 -6.52 -9.09 4.42
C ASN A 236 -5.83 -7.76 4.79
N SER A 237 -4.65 -7.81 5.42
CA SER A 237 -3.94 -6.60 5.81
C SER A 237 -2.42 -6.77 5.85
N ILE A 238 -1.73 -5.64 5.63
CA ILE A 238 -0.30 -5.47 5.82
C ILE A 238 -0.06 -4.15 6.56
N SER A 239 0.91 -4.14 7.47
CA SER A 239 1.23 -2.95 8.25
C SER A 239 2.72 -2.86 8.58
N ASN A 240 3.32 -1.70 8.32
CA ASN A 240 4.72 -1.42 8.63
C ASN A 240 4.88 -1.11 10.12
N ASN A 241 5.93 -1.65 10.73
CA ASN A 241 6.27 -1.30 12.09
C ASN A 241 6.97 0.08 12.14
N SER A 242 6.91 0.71 13.31
CA SER A 242 7.58 1.99 13.58
C SER A 242 9.10 1.87 13.71
N ASP A 243 9.64 0.65 13.82
CA ASP A 243 11.08 0.38 13.81
C ASP A 243 11.76 0.60 12.43
N GLY A 244 10.97 0.60 11.35
CA GLY A 244 11.46 0.73 9.98
C GLY A 244 12.15 -0.52 9.42
N GLU A 245 12.14 -1.64 10.14
CA GLU A 245 12.79 -2.91 9.77
C GLU A 245 11.78 -4.05 9.61
N THR A 246 10.71 -4.05 10.38
CA THR A 246 9.71 -5.12 10.40
C THR A 246 8.35 -4.66 9.89
N PHE A 247 7.55 -5.63 9.44
CA PHE A 247 6.15 -5.41 9.08
C PHE A 247 5.36 -6.68 9.40
N ILE A 248 4.05 -6.55 9.51
CA ILE A 248 3.14 -7.69 9.66
C ILE A 248 2.30 -7.89 8.41
N SER A 249 1.87 -9.13 8.23
CA SER A 249 0.76 -9.49 7.36
C SER A 249 -0.23 -10.35 8.12
N SER A 250 -1.51 -10.18 7.83
CA SER A 250 -2.57 -10.98 8.43
C SER A 250 -3.44 -11.63 7.36
N ASP A 251 -3.86 -12.85 7.64
CA ASP A 251 -4.98 -13.52 6.98
C ASP A 251 -6.14 -13.65 7.96
N ASP A 252 -7.13 -14.49 7.64
CA ASP A 252 -8.33 -14.66 8.45
C ASP A 252 -8.08 -15.31 9.82
N LEU A 253 -6.97 -16.03 10.02
CA LEU A 253 -6.69 -16.76 11.27
C LEU A 253 -5.29 -16.47 11.86
N ARG A 254 -4.38 -15.91 11.07
CA ARG A 254 -2.96 -15.77 11.42
C ARG A 254 -2.46 -14.37 11.19
N ILE A 255 -1.54 -13.96 12.06
CA ILE A 255 -0.71 -12.77 11.87
C ILE A 255 0.76 -13.21 11.89
N ASN A 256 1.47 -12.87 10.83
CA ASN A 256 2.87 -13.18 10.63
C ASN A 256 3.71 -11.90 10.69
N LEU A 257 4.83 -11.96 11.39
CA LEU A 257 5.85 -10.92 11.48
C LEU A 257 6.97 -11.21 10.50
N TRP A 258 7.37 -10.20 9.74
CA TRP A 258 8.39 -10.25 8.72
C TRP A 258 9.46 -9.21 8.97
N ASN A 259 10.66 -9.49 8.46
CA ASN A 259 11.72 -8.49 8.34
C ASN A 259 11.82 -8.07 6.87
N LEU A 260 11.94 -6.77 6.60
CA LEU A 260 12.01 -6.23 5.23
C LEU A 260 13.21 -6.79 4.43
N GLU A 261 14.26 -7.26 5.07
CA GLU A 261 15.44 -7.80 4.38
C GLU A 261 15.41 -9.33 4.19
N ILE A 262 14.58 -10.04 4.98
CA ILE A 262 14.49 -11.51 5.03
C ILE A 262 13.14 -11.94 4.45
N SER A 263 13.16 -12.62 3.32
CA SER A 263 11.93 -12.99 2.58
C SER A 263 11.58 -14.48 2.62
N ASP A 264 12.51 -15.31 3.09
CA ASP A 264 12.39 -16.77 3.16
C ASP A 264 11.81 -17.25 4.51
N GLN A 265 11.70 -16.37 5.50
CA GLN A 265 11.25 -16.72 6.85
C GLN A 265 10.30 -15.66 7.39
N CYS A 266 9.28 -16.12 8.10
CA CYS A 266 8.39 -15.29 8.90
C CYS A 266 8.19 -15.92 10.27
N PHE A 267 7.80 -15.11 11.24
CA PHE A 267 7.44 -15.58 12.56
C PHE A 267 5.95 -15.41 12.77
N ASN A 268 5.23 -16.52 12.98
CA ASN A 268 3.81 -16.44 13.30
C ASN A 268 3.65 -15.94 14.74
N ILE A 269 3.04 -14.75 14.88
CA ILE A 269 2.82 -14.13 16.19
C ILE A 269 1.45 -14.43 16.75
N ILE A 270 0.44 -14.67 15.91
CA ILE A 270 -0.92 -15.02 16.33
C ILE A 270 -1.39 -16.16 15.42
N ASP A 271 -1.89 -17.25 16.03
CA ASP A 271 -2.59 -18.35 15.33
C ASP A 271 -3.91 -18.63 16.04
N MET A 272 -5.01 -18.28 15.39
CA MET A 272 -6.37 -18.52 15.85
C MET A 272 -6.97 -19.81 15.26
N LYS A 273 -6.18 -20.61 14.54
CA LYS A 273 -6.66 -21.83 13.91
C LYS A 273 -7.12 -22.84 14.98
N PRO A 274 -8.42 -23.20 15.01
CA PRO A 274 -8.92 -24.21 15.94
C PRO A 274 -8.44 -25.61 15.54
N SER A 275 -8.45 -26.54 16.50
CA SER A 275 -8.15 -27.96 16.24
C SER A 275 -9.11 -28.58 15.22
N ASN A 276 -10.38 -28.19 15.28
CA ASN A 276 -11.39 -28.52 14.28
C ASN A 276 -11.90 -27.23 13.62
N MET A 277 -11.87 -27.17 12.28
CA MET A 277 -12.29 -26.00 11.52
C MET A 277 -13.79 -25.70 11.67
N GLU A 278 -14.61 -26.68 12.08
CA GLU A 278 -16.03 -26.47 12.35
C GLU A 278 -16.29 -25.62 13.61
N ASP A 279 -15.33 -25.58 14.54
CA ASP A 279 -15.39 -24.76 15.75
C ASP A 279 -14.94 -23.31 15.49
N LEU A 280 -14.67 -22.96 14.23
CA LEU A 280 -14.28 -21.62 13.87
C LEU A 280 -15.45 -20.67 14.06
N THR A 281 -15.31 -19.76 15.02
CA THR A 281 -16.36 -18.80 15.33
C THR A 281 -15.95 -17.34 15.17
N GLU A 282 -14.68 -17.11 14.86
CA GLU A 282 -14.09 -15.79 14.82
C GLU A 282 -12.98 -15.74 13.78
N VAL A 283 -12.94 -14.68 12.97
CA VAL A 283 -11.84 -14.42 12.04
C VAL A 283 -11.26 -13.02 12.24
N ILE A 284 -9.98 -12.89 11.93
CA ILE A 284 -9.25 -11.62 11.90
C ILE A 284 -9.66 -10.87 10.63
N THR A 285 -10.03 -9.61 10.77
CA THR A 285 -10.46 -8.80 9.61
C THR A 285 -9.41 -7.79 9.18
N VAL A 286 -8.72 -7.15 10.13
CA VAL A 286 -7.63 -6.20 9.89
C VAL A 286 -6.63 -6.28 11.04
N ALA A 287 -5.35 -6.10 10.74
CA ALA A 287 -4.29 -5.92 11.73
C ALA A 287 -3.45 -4.68 11.39
N GLU A 288 -3.10 -3.89 12.40
CA GLU A 288 -2.26 -2.71 12.21
C GLU A 288 -1.31 -2.51 13.38
N PHE A 289 -0.05 -2.19 13.07
CA PHE A 289 0.91 -1.74 14.08
C PHE A 289 0.56 -0.36 14.61
N HIS A 290 0.91 -0.14 15.87
CA HIS A 290 0.84 1.16 16.46
C HIS A 290 1.87 2.11 15.79
N PRO A 291 1.48 3.36 15.44
CA PRO A 291 2.33 4.26 14.63
C PRO A 291 3.63 4.69 15.32
N ILE A 292 3.64 4.74 16.67
CA ILE A 292 4.78 5.18 17.49
C ILE A 292 5.46 4.02 18.26
N HIS A 293 4.68 3.16 18.91
CA HIS A 293 5.19 2.07 19.75
C HIS A 293 5.39 0.78 18.96
N CYS A 294 6.64 0.40 18.72
CA CYS A 294 6.99 -0.78 17.90
C CYS A 294 6.56 -2.14 18.46
N ASN A 295 6.19 -2.19 19.74
CA ASN A 295 5.75 -3.39 20.42
C ASN A 295 4.23 -3.56 20.49
N LEU A 296 3.46 -2.53 20.14
CA LEU A 296 2.00 -2.57 20.23
C LEU A 296 1.40 -2.86 18.85
N LEU A 297 0.49 -3.82 18.84
CA LEU A 297 -0.27 -4.25 17.68
C LEU A 297 -1.74 -4.30 18.03
N ALA A 298 -2.62 -3.86 17.13
CA ALA A 298 -4.04 -4.16 17.24
C ALA A 298 -4.52 -5.00 16.06
N TYR A 299 -5.50 -5.85 16.32
CA TYR A 299 -6.23 -6.55 15.28
C TYR A 299 -7.72 -6.62 15.60
N SER A 300 -8.53 -6.47 14.56
CA SER A 300 -9.99 -6.47 14.63
C SER A 300 -10.56 -7.83 14.25
N SER A 301 -11.77 -8.07 14.74
CA SER A 301 -12.47 -9.33 14.63
C SER A 301 -13.77 -9.19 13.84
N SER A 302 -14.19 -10.27 13.17
CA SER A 302 -15.53 -10.39 12.58
C SER A 302 -16.67 -10.33 13.60
N ARG A 303 -16.37 -10.42 14.89
CA ARG A 303 -17.34 -10.33 16.00
C ARG A 303 -17.51 -8.92 16.58
N GLY A 304 -16.86 -7.92 16.00
CA GLY A 304 -17.08 -6.52 16.39
C GLY A 304 -16.30 -6.07 17.63
N PHE A 305 -15.12 -6.63 17.86
CA PHE A 305 -14.20 -6.12 18.87
C PHE A 305 -12.78 -6.05 18.30
N THR A 306 -11.95 -5.23 18.95
CA THR A 306 -10.54 -5.06 18.60
C THR A 306 -9.68 -5.48 19.77
N ARG A 307 -8.69 -6.35 19.53
CA ARG A 307 -7.71 -6.76 20.53
C ARG A 307 -6.45 -5.94 20.36
N LEU A 308 -6.00 -5.33 21.45
CA LEU A 308 -4.70 -4.69 21.55
C LEU A 308 -3.74 -5.68 22.21
N VAL A 309 -2.58 -5.91 21.60
CA VAL A 309 -1.56 -6.85 22.07
C VAL A 309 -0.22 -6.16 22.21
N ASP A 310 0.55 -6.58 23.22
CA ASP A 310 1.90 -6.13 23.47
C ASP A 310 2.89 -7.27 23.26
N MET A 311 3.70 -7.16 22.21
CA MET A 311 4.70 -8.15 21.81
C MET A 311 5.81 -8.34 22.85
N ARG A 312 5.94 -7.44 23.85
CA ARG A 312 6.90 -7.60 24.95
C ARG A 312 6.41 -8.55 26.03
N GLN A 313 5.09 -8.74 26.16
CA GLN A 313 4.53 -9.61 27.19
C GLN A 313 4.67 -11.08 26.80
N SER A 314 4.52 -11.38 25.51
CA SER A 314 4.60 -12.73 24.97
C SER A 314 5.05 -12.68 23.51
N ALA A 315 5.94 -13.59 23.14
CA ALA A 315 6.38 -13.72 21.75
C ALA A 315 5.21 -14.11 20.82
N ILE A 316 4.29 -14.94 21.32
CA ILE A 316 3.13 -15.44 20.56
C ILE A 316 1.84 -14.66 20.85
N CYS A 317 1.94 -13.48 21.49
CA CYS A 317 0.83 -12.53 21.59
C CYS A 317 -0.49 -13.15 22.08
N ASP A 318 -0.41 -14.19 22.92
CA ASP A 318 -1.52 -15.04 23.38
C ASP A 318 -2.42 -14.31 24.39
N HIS A 319 -1.86 -13.32 25.08
CA HIS A 319 -2.58 -12.45 26.00
C HIS A 319 -2.91 -11.13 25.31
N SER A 320 -4.20 -10.79 25.27
CA SER A 320 -4.63 -9.44 24.87
C SER A 320 -4.35 -8.47 26.02
N ALA A 321 -3.59 -7.42 25.73
CA ALA A 321 -3.37 -6.34 26.70
C ALA A 321 -4.71 -5.64 27.02
N ARG A 322 -5.56 -5.42 26.00
CA ARG A 322 -6.93 -4.89 26.13
C ARG A 322 -7.82 -5.41 25.01
N ILE A 323 -9.13 -5.45 25.27
CA ILE A 323 -10.15 -5.77 24.27
C ILE A 323 -11.14 -4.61 24.23
N LEU A 324 -11.12 -3.86 23.12
CA LEU A 324 -12.07 -2.79 22.85
C LEU A 324 -13.36 -3.41 22.35
N GLN A 325 -14.39 -3.37 23.17
CA GLN A 325 -15.69 -3.94 22.83
C GLN A 325 -16.81 -3.08 23.37
N ASP A 326 -17.78 -2.80 22.51
CA ASP A 326 -18.92 -1.97 22.85
C ASP A 326 -19.86 -2.73 23.78
N ALA A 327 -19.93 -2.31 25.05
CA ALA A 327 -20.80 -2.94 26.03
C ALA A 327 -22.28 -2.84 25.65
N GLU A 328 -22.70 -1.80 24.91
CA GLU A 328 -24.08 -1.62 24.48
C GLU A 328 -24.52 -2.69 23.46
N CYS A 329 -23.57 -3.28 22.72
CA CYS A 329 -23.80 -4.37 21.80
C CYS A 329 -23.97 -5.75 22.48
N ARG A 330 -23.97 -5.84 23.82
CA ARG A 330 -24.18 -7.10 24.58
C ARG A 330 -25.64 -7.49 24.76
N GLY A 331 -26.58 -6.80 24.11
CA GLY A 331 -27.99 -7.18 24.06
C GLY A 331 -28.25 -8.51 23.33
N SER A 332 -29.52 -8.87 23.14
CA SER A 332 -29.90 -10.05 22.36
C SER A 332 -29.39 -9.92 20.92
N LYS A 333 -28.37 -10.71 20.56
CA LYS A 333 -27.79 -10.71 19.23
C LYS A 333 -28.76 -11.38 18.26
N SER A 334 -29.33 -10.61 17.35
CA SER A 334 -29.97 -11.18 16.16
C SER A 334 -28.89 -11.59 15.15
N PHE A 335 -29.25 -12.47 14.21
CA PHE A 335 -28.38 -12.85 13.08
C PHE A 335 -27.79 -11.62 12.37
N PHE A 336 -28.62 -10.64 12.00
CA PHE A 336 -28.15 -9.41 11.36
C PHE A 336 -27.26 -8.55 12.26
N THR A 337 -27.46 -8.57 13.58
CA THR A 337 -26.61 -7.81 14.51
C THR A 337 -25.20 -8.37 14.56
N GLU A 338 -25.04 -9.69 14.49
CA GLU A 338 -23.72 -10.32 14.43
C GLU A 338 -23.04 -10.05 13.09
N LEU A 339 -23.80 -10.11 12.00
CA LEU A 339 -23.28 -9.85 10.67
C LEU A 339 -22.75 -8.42 10.51
N ILE A 340 -23.54 -7.40 10.88
CA ILE A 340 -23.15 -5.99 10.75
C ILE A 340 -22.15 -5.54 11.81
N ALA A 341 -21.93 -6.34 12.86
CA ALA A 341 -20.91 -6.06 13.88
C ALA A 341 -19.49 -6.33 13.39
N SER A 342 -19.32 -7.09 12.30
CA SER A 342 -18.01 -7.34 11.71
C SER A 342 -17.28 -6.04 11.38
N ILE A 343 -16.04 -5.91 11.87
CA ILE A 343 -15.21 -4.73 11.60
C ILE A 343 -14.59 -4.88 10.21
N SER A 344 -14.88 -3.95 9.31
CA SER A 344 -14.35 -3.94 7.95
C SER A 344 -12.98 -3.29 7.85
N ASP A 345 -12.73 -2.24 8.63
CA ASP A 345 -11.44 -1.54 8.66
C ASP A 345 -11.13 -0.93 10.03
N MET A 346 -9.84 -0.75 10.29
CA MET A 346 -9.30 -0.17 11.51
C MET A 346 -8.09 0.70 11.19
N LYS A 347 -8.00 1.85 11.86
CA LYS A 347 -6.88 2.79 11.74
C LYS A 347 -6.47 3.37 13.09
N PHE A 348 -5.18 3.37 13.38
CA PHE A 348 -4.65 4.19 14.47
C PHE A 348 -4.63 5.68 14.09
N THR A 349 -4.96 6.52 15.06
CA THR A 349 -4.68 7.97 14.99
C THR A 349 -3.17 8.21 15.02
N TYR A 350 -2.72 9.31 14.39
CA TYR A 350 -1.29 9.64 14.31
C TYR A 350 -0.64 9.90 15.67
N ASP A 351 -1.42 10.33 16.68
CA ASP A 351 -0.93 10.50 18.05
C ASP A 351 -0.84 9.17 18.83
N GLY A 352 -1.39 8.09 18.28
CA GLY A 352 -1.36 6.76 18.88
C GLY A 352 -2.21 6.63 20.14
N GLN A 353 -3.15 7.54 20.40
CA GLN A 353 -4.01 7.45 21.58
C GLN A 353 -5.37 6.84 21.27
N HIS A 354 -5.81 6.97 20.03
CA HIS A 354 -7.13 6.52 19.62
C HIS A 354 -7.08 5.52 18.46
N ILE A 355 -8.08 4.66 18.42
CA ILE A 355 -8.31 3.69 17.34
C ILE A 355 -9.66 4.01 16.70
N LEU A 356 -9.66 4.17 15.39
CA LEU A 356 -10.87 4.30 14.59
C LEU A 356 -11.22 2.91 14.05
N THR A 357 -12.46 2.47 14.25
CA THR A 357 -12.97 1.21 13.71
C THR A 357 -14.22 1.46 12.88
N ARG A 358 -14.32 0.82 11.72
CA ARG A 358 -15.51 0.84 10.87
C ARG A 358 -16.21 -0.52 10.95
N ASP A 359 -17.45 -0.52 11.43
CA ASP A 359 -18.39 -1.62 11.23
C ASP A 359 -19.33 -1.26 10.06
N TYR A 360 -20.24 -2.16 9.67
CA TYR A 360 -21.10 -1.88 8.52
C TYR A 360 -21.94 -0.61 8.73
N MET A 361 -22.48 -0.40 9.94
CA MET A 361 -23.42 0.67 10.25
C MET A 361 -22.76 1.96 10.74
N ASN A 362 -21.63 1.85 11.43
CA ASN A 362 -21.05 2.90 12.25
C ASN A 362 -19.54 3.03 12.05
N LEU A 363 -19.08 4.25 12.24
CA LEU A 363 -17.69 4.57 12.49
C LEU A 363 -17.53 4.88 13.99
N LYS A 364 -16.65 4.16 14.68
CA LYS A 364 -16.44 4.28 16.13
C LYS A 364 -15.01 4.73 16.44
N LEU A 365 -14.88 5.77 17.26
CA LEU A 365 -13.59 6.24 17.77
C LEU A 365 -13.41 5.71 19.20
N TRP A 366 -12.30 5.05 19.45
CA TRP A 366 -11.95 4.44 20.73
C TRP A 366 -10.73 5.13 21.32
N ASP A 367 -10.71 5.33 22.64
CA ASP A 367 -9.49 5.66 23.38
C ASP A 367 -8.85 4.34 23.80
N MET A 368 -7.54 4.15 23.54
CA MET A 368 -6.82 2.94 23.92
C MET A 368 -6.82 2.67 25.43
N ARG A 369 -7.11 3.68 26.26
CA ARG A 369 -7.20 3.59 27.71
C ARG A 369 -8.61 3.20 28.19
N MET A 370 -9.62 3.29 27.33
CA MET A 370 -11.03 3.00 27.64
C MET A 370 -11.53 1.83 26.79
N ASP A 371 -11.72 0.66 27.41
CA ASP A 371 -12.09 -0.58 26.74
C ASP A 371 -13.61 -0.85 26.69
N SER A 372 -14.37 -0.23 27.59
CA SER A 372 -15.80 -0.51 27.78
C SER A 372 -16.73 0.10 26.73
N SER A 373 -16.32 1.20 26.11
CA SER A 373 -17.18 1.98 25.21
C SER A 373 -16.35 2.90 24.30
N PRO A 374 -16.80 3.15 23.07
CA PRO A 374 -16.17 4.13 22.19
C PRO A 374 -16.37 5.55 22.75
N VAL A 375 -15.40 6.42 22.48
CA VAL A 375 -15.46 7.86 22.78
C VAL A 375 -16.52 8.56 21.92
N ALA A 376 -16.64 8.16 20.66
CA ALA A 376 -17.63 8.69 19.73
C ALA A 376 -18.12 7.61 18.77
N VAL A 377 -19.40 7.68 18.41
CA VAL A 377 -20.04 6.79 17.43
C VAL A 377 -20.76 7.63 16.38
N PHE A 378 -20.35 7.47 15.13
CA PHE A 378 -20.96 8.12 13.97
C PHE A 378 -21.77 7.10 13.20
N LYS A 379 -23.08 7.32 13.09
CA LYS A 379 -24.01 6.42 12.38
C LYS A 379 -23.97 6.74 10.89
N ILE A 380 -23.41 5.85 10.08
CA ILE A 380 -23.22 6.06 8.64
C ILE A 380 -24.41 5.51 7.86
N HIS A 381 -24.80 4.26 8.11
CA HIS A 381 -25.82 3.55 7.32
C HIS A 381 -27.16 3.39 8.04
N GLU A 382 -27.54 4.31 8.96
CA GLU A 382 -28.82 4.17 9.69
C GLU A 382 -30.03 4.12 8.73
N HIS A 383 -29.93 4.80 7.58
CA HIS A 383 -30.93 4.79 6.51
C HIS A 383 -31.09 3.42 5.82
N LEU A 384 -30.09 2.54 5.87
CA LEU A 384 -30.12 1.19 5.31
C LEU A 384 -30.68 0.15 6.27
N ARG A 385 -30.84 0.49 7.56
CA ARG A 385 -31.30 -0.44 8.60
C ARG A 385 -32.61 -1.17 8.26
N PRO A 386 -33.63 -0.53 7.66
CA PRO A 386 -34.86 -1.23 7.28
C PRO A 386 -34.69 -2.21 6.10
N LYS A 387 -33.62 -2.06 5.30
CA LYS A 387 -33.35 -2.83 4.08
C LYS A 387 -32.28 -3.90 4.25
N LEU A 388 -31.91 -4.25 5.49
CA LEU A 388 -30.85 -5.23 5.76
C LEU A 388 -31.13 -6.62 5.17
N SER A 389 -32.41 -7.01 5.07
CA SER A 389 -32.80 -8.26 4.40
C SER A 389 -32.50 -8.24 2.91
N ASP A 390 -32.73 -7.10 2.26
CA ASP A 390 -32.56 -6.94 0.82
C ASP A 390 -31.05 -6.91 0.50
N LEU A 391 -30.29 -6.15 1.29
CA LEU A 391 -28.82 -6.09 1.22
C LEU A 391 -28.15 -7.44 1.47
N TYR A 392 -28.79 -8.31 2.26
CA TYR A 392 -28.31 -9.68 2.47
C TYR A 392 -28.59 -10.57 1.26
N ASN A 393 -29.73 -10.42 0.59
CA ASN A 393 -30.04 -11.19 -0.61
C ASN A 393 -29.17 -10.76 -1.81
N ASP A 394 -28.76 -9.48 -1.83
CA ASP A 394 -27.90 -8.90 -2.88
C ASP A 394 -26.40 -8.96 -2.53
N ASP A 395 -26.00 -9.69 -1.48
CA ASP A 395 -24.63 -9.80 -0.93
C ASP A 395 -23.93 -8.48 -0.56
N SER A 396 -24.58 -7.33 -0.76
CA SER A 396 -24.05 -5.99 -0.46
C SER A 396 -23.80 -5.78 1.04
N ILE A 397 -24.42 -6.57 1.91
CA ILE A 397 -24.15 -6.52 3.35
C ILE A 397 -22.72 -6.97 3.71
N PHE A 398 -22.03 -7.67 2.81
CA PHE A 398 -20.66 -8.15 3.01
C PHE A 398 -19.59 -7.17 2.50
N ASP A 399 -19.99 -6.04 1.92
CA ASP A 399 -19.07 -5.02 1.43
C ASP A 399 -18.23 -4.44 2.58
N LYS A 400 -16.91 -4.38 2.35
CA LYS A 400 -15.93 -3.92 3.33
C LYS A 400 -15.59 -2.46 3.08
N PHE A 401 -16.19 -1.57 3.88
CA PHE A 401 -15.89 -0.14 3.83
C PHE A 401 -14.62 0.20 4.61
N GLU A 402 -13.75 0.99 4.00
CA GLU A 402 -12.54 1.51 4.65
C GLU A 402 -12.79 2.85 5.34
N CYS A 403 -11.87 3.21 6.24
CA CYS A 403 -11.86 4.50 6.91
C CYS A 403 -10.47 5.11 6.91
N CYS A 404 -10.41 6.43 6.98
CA CYS A 404 -9.16 7.16 7.08
C CYS A 404 -9.27 8.37 8.00
N ILE A 405 -8.10 8.86 8.42
CA ILE A 405 -7.94 9.92 9.41
C ILE A 405 -7.12 11.03 8.75
N SER A 406 -7.56 12.28 8.90
CA SER A 406 -6.81 13.44 8.43
C SER A 406 -5.49 13.60 9.18
N GLY A 407 -4.47 14.21 8.54
CA GLY A 407 -3.14 14.37 9.15
C GLY A 407 -3.14 15.18 10.46
N ASP A 408 -4.10 16.07 10.65
CA ASP A 408 -4.32 16.83 11.90
C ASP A 408 -5.05 16.02 12.98
N GLY A 409 -5.59 14.84 12.65
CA GLY A 409 -6.36 13.99 13.55
C GLY A 409 -7.75 14.51 13.91
N LEU A 410 -8.21 15.59 13.27
CA LEU A 410 -9.48 16.25 13.61
C LEU A 410 -10.67 15.76 12.78
N HIS A 411 -10.41 15.16 11.62
CA HIS A 411 -11.43 14.74 10.67
C HIS A 411 -11.26 13.26 10.31
N PHE A 412 -12.38 12.61 10.05
CA PHE A 412 -12.44 11.22 9.61
C PHE A 412 -13.22 11.14 8.30
N ALA A 413 -12.86 10.20 7.43
CA ALA A 413 -13.61 9.92 6.22
C ALA A 413 -13.85 8.42 6.04
N THR A 414 -14.97 8.07 5.43
CA THR A 414 -15.35 6.69 5.14
C THR A 414 -16.41 6.67 4.03
N GLY A 415 -16.53 5.53 3.33
CA GLY A 415 -17.47 5.35 2.24
C GLY A 415 -18.90 4.99 2.70
N SER A 416 -19.84 5.18 1.77
CA SER A 416 -21.23 4.72 1.85
C SER A 416 -21.77 4.57 0.43
N TYR A 417 -22.84 3.79 0.25
CA TYR A 417 -23.57 3.80 -1.01
C TYR A 417 -24.24 5.15 -1.24
N ARG A 418 -24.40 5.49 -2.53
CA ARG A 418 -25.28 6.57 -2.97
C ARG A 418 -26.65 5.95 -3.23
N PHE A 419 -27.61 6.16 -2.33
CA PHE A 419 -29.01 5.88 -2.65
C PHE A 419 -29.73 7.16 -3.04
N ALA A 420 -30.34 7.11 -4.23
CA ALA A 420 -31.30 8.10 -4.74
C ALA A 420 -32.70 7.80 -4.19
#